data_AF-A0A7R9US94-F1
#
_entry.id   AF-A0A7R9US94-F1
#
_cell.length_a   1.000
_cell.length_b   1.000
_cell.length_c   1.000
_cell.angle_alpha   90.00
_cell.angle_beta   90.00
_cell.angle_gamma   90.00
#
_symmetry.space_group_name_H-M   'P 1'
#
loop_
_entity.id
_entity.type
_entity.pdbx_description
1 polymer ?
#
loop_
_entity_poly.entity_id
_entity_poly.type
_entity_poly.pdbx_seq_one_letter_code
_entity_poly.pdbx_strand_id
1 'polypeptide(L)'
;GASNIELARNGVWFDGGRKTGMAAVLWSRTANRVMELLSSARAAPTGGSPTGWFTKERLYDFARDSVDWPSLLAPEPCGVRSIEECTVACEATVGDVDRSISNSHFTALELKNALVDEFRDRTGGLRPSVDVANPHLPLQMHV
;
A
#
# COMPACT_ATOMS: atom_id res chain seq x y z
N GLY A 1 -18.80 12.13 -11.52
CA GLY A 1 -18.83 11.12 -10.45
C GLY A 1 -17.45 11.05 -9.87
N ALA A 2 -16.53 10.45 -10.62
CA ALA A 2 -15.10 10.67 -10.43
C ALA A 2 -14.67 12.05 -10.96
N SER A 3 -13.58 12.58 -10.41
CA SER A 3 -12.88 13.81 -10.82
C SER A 3 -11.38 13.52 -11.00
N ASN A 4 -10.63 14.50 -11.53
CA ASN A 4 -9.17 14.43 -11.67
C ASN A 4 -8.69 13.13 -12.34
N ILE A 5 -9.20 12.87 -13.55
CA ILE A 5 -8.95 11.61 -14.26
C ILE A 5 -7.63 11.74 -15.03
N GLU A 6 -6.65 10.93 -14.68
CA GLU A 6 -5.34 10.90 -15.36
C GLU A 6 -5.08 9.52 -15.95
N LEU A 7 -4.77 9.48 -17.25
CA LEU A 7 -4.38 8.24 -17.93
C LEU A 7 -2.94 7.88 -17.58
N ALA A 8 -2.73 6.66 -17.09
CA ALA A 8 -1.42 6.08 -16.88
C ALA A 8 -1.18 4.94 -17.89
N ARG A 9 0.08 4.50 -18.01
CA ARG A 9 0.48 3.49 -19.00
C ARG A 9 -0.33 2.19 -18.91
N ASN A 10 -0.74 1.79 -17.70
CA ASN A 10 -1.47 0.55 -17.42
C ASN A 10 -2.69 0.77 -16.50
N GLY A 11 -3.28 1.96 -16.52
CA GLY A 11 -4.39 2.26 -15.61
C GLY A 11 -4.91 3.67 -15.72
N VAL A 12 -5.85 4.00 -14.85
CA VAL A 12 -6.45 5.33 -14.76
C VAL A 12 -6.47 5.73 -13.30
N TRP A 13 -5.88 6.88 -13.00
CA TRP A 13 -6.03 7.53 -11.70
C TRP A 13 -7.28 8.38 -11.73
N PHE A 14 -8.02 8.38 -10.63
CA PHE A 14 -9.18 9.24 -10.47
C PHE A 14 -9.44 9.48 -8.99
N ASP A 15 -10.00 10.64 -8.69
CA ASP A 15 -10.46 10.99 -7.35
C ASP A 15 -11.97 10.74 -7.23
N GLY A 16 -12.39 10.24 -6.07
CA GLY A 16 -13.80 10.05 -5.79
C GLY A 16 -14.03 9.49 -4.38
N GLY A 17 -15.21 9.73 -3.83
CA GLY A 17 -15.59 9.13 -2.55
C GLY A 17 -15.91 7.63 -2.68
N ARG A 18 -16.19 7.00 -1.53
CA ARG A 18 -16.49 5.55 -1.43
C ARG A 18 -17.57 5.06 -2.41
N LYS A 19 -18.61 5.85 -2.65
CA LYS A 19 -19.66 5.53 -3.65
C LYS A 19 -19.10 5.42 -5.06
N THR A 20 -18.18 6.30 -5.44
CA THR A 20 -17.52 6.28 -6.75
C THR A 20 -16.60 5.08 -6.89
N GLY A 21 -15.80 4.78 -5.86
CA GLY A 21 -14.95 3.57 -5.85
C GLY A 21 -15.77 2.28 -5.96
N MET A 22 -16.84 2.15 -5.18
CA MET A 22 -17.74 1.00 -5.25
C MET A 22 -18.45 0.90 -6.61
N ALA A 23 -18.85 2.03 -7.21
CA ALA A 23 -19.40 2.04 -8.55
C ALA A 23 -18.36 1.60 -9.60
N ALA A 24 -17.09 2.00 -9.45
CA ALA A 24 -16.02 1.54 -10.33
C ALA A 24 -15.83 0.00 -10.22
N VAL A 25 -15.87 -0.56 -9.01
CA VAL A 25 -15.81 -2.02 -8.80
C VAL A 25 -16.99 -2.74 -9.46
N LEU A 26 -18.21 -2.22 -9.29
CA LEU A 26 -19.42 -2.88 -9.81
C LEU A 26 -19.57 -2.78 -11.33
N TRP A 27 -19.15 -1.66 -11.92
CA TRP A 27 -19.48 -1.34 -13.32
C TRP A 27 -18.29 -1.38 -14.28
N SER A 28 -17.05 -1.44 -13.79
CA SER A 28 -15.89 -1.56 -14.66
C SER A 28 -15.87 -2.94 -15.33
N ARG A 29 -15.81 -2.95 -16.66
CA ARG A 29 -15.72 -4.19 -17.47
C ARG A 29 -14.31 -4.51 -17.93
N THR A 30 -13.39 -3.58 -17.75
CA THR A 30 -12.03 -3.65 -18.31
C THR A 30 -10.94 -3.49 -17.26
N ALA A 31 -11.24 -2.92 -16.09
CA ALA A 31 -10.26 -2.81 -15.03
C ALA A 31 -10.01 -4.19 -14.41
N ASN A 32 -8.74 -4.57 -14.31
CA ASN A 32 -8.34 -5.81 -13.64
C ASN A 32 -8.44 -5.68 -12.11
N ARG A 33 -8.02 -4.53 -11.58
CA ARG A 33 -8.10 -4.19 -10.15
C ARG A 33 -8.51 -2.72 -9.99
N VAL A 34 -9.31 -2.44 -8.97
CA VAL A 34 -9.61 -1.08 -8.50
C VAL A 34 -9.04 -0.96 -7.09
N MET A 35 -8.17 0.01 -6.87
CA MET A 35 -7.41 0.16 -5.64
C MET A 35 -7.60 1.57 -5.08
N GLU A 36 -7.59 1.66 -3.75
CA GLU A 36 -7.57 2.95 -3.04
C GLU A 36 -6.11 3.34 -2.79
N LEU A 37 -5.76 4.60 -3.09
CA LEU A 37 -4.45 5.13 -2.80
C LEU A 37 -4.37 5.53 -1.33
N LEU A 38 -3.61 4.78 -0.53
CA LEU A 38 -3.42 5.06 0.89
C LEU A 38 -2.42 6.20 1.13
N SER A 39 -1.29 6.15 0.43
CA SER A 39 -0.28 7.19 0.49
C SER A 39 0.59 7.17 -0.76
N SER A 40 1.19 8.31 -1.08
CA SER A 40 2.16 8.46 -2.15
C SER A 40 3.26 9.42 -1.73
N ALA A 41 4.51 9.08 -2.03
CA ALA A 41 5.63 9.99 -1.89
C ALA A 41 6.30 10.17 -3.26
N ARG A 42 6.70 11.41 -3.54
CA ARG A 42 7.63 11.72 -4.62
C ARG A 42 8.98 12.04 -4.00
N ALA A 43 10.05 11.47 -4.52
CA ALA A 43 11.39 11.88 -4.17
C ALA A 43 11.57 13.38 -4.50
N ALA A 44 11.88 14.20 -3.50
CA ALA A 44 12.26 15.59 -3.73
C ALA A 44 13.75 15.67 -4.12
N PRO A 45 14.13 16.50 -5.11
CA PRO A 45 15.52 16.65 -5.48
C PRO A 45 16.26 17.51 -4.44
N THR A 46 17.09 16.89 -3.60
CA THR A 46 18.00 17.59 -2.68
C THR A 46 19.47 17.42 -3.14
N GLY A 47 19.92 18.28 -4.05
CA GLY A 47 21.35 18.55 -4.31
C GLY A 47 22.32 17.36 -4.35
N GLY A 48 22.58 16.83 -5.55
CA GLY A 48 23.91 16.28 -5.88
C GLY A 48 24.03 14.80 -6.25
N SER A 49 23.00 13.95 -6.09
CA SER A 49 23.04 12.56 -6.58
C SER A 49 21.88 12.27 -7.55
N PRO A 50 22.16 11.82 -8.80
CA PRO A 50 21.12 11.45 -9.77
C PRO A 50 20.37 10.16 -9.40
N THR A 51 20.92 9.34 -8.49
CA THR A 51 20.44 7.98 -8.16
C THR A 51 20.61 7.71 -6.67
N GLY A 52 19.78 8.31 -5.80
CA GLY A 52 19.99 8.17 -4.35
C GLY A 52 18.79 8.52 -3.48
N TRP A 53 17.58 8.16 -3.90
CA TRP A 53 16.36 8.70 -3.30
C TRP A 53 15.46 7.71 -2.59
N PHE A 54 15.64 6.41 -2.84
CA PHE A 54 14.98 5.36 -2.09
C PHE A 54 16.04 4.43 -1.53
N THR A 55 16.35 4.59 -0.26
CA THR A 55 17.09 3.59 0.52
C THR A 55 16.08 2.67 1.20
N LYS A 56 16.51 1.47 1.57
CA LYS A 56 15.72 0.52 2.34
C LYS A 56 15.08 1.18 3.57
N GLU A 57 15.84 1.96 4.31
CA GLU A 57 15.40 2.61 5.55
C GLU A 57 14.28 3.61 5.26
N ARG A 58 14.43 4.43 4.21
CA ARG A 58 13.39 5.37 3.78
C ARG A 58 12.11 4.66 3.35
N LEU A 59 12.22 3.52 2.69
CA LEU A 59 11.08 2.69 2.29
C LEU A 59 10.34 2.16 3.51
N TYR A 60 11.09 1.62 4.48
CA TYR A 60 10.55 1.11 5.74
C TYR A 60 9.87 2.24 6.54
N ASP A 61 10.56 3.36 6.76
CA ASP A 61 10.03 4.52 7.49
C ASP A 61 8.76 5.06 6.81
N PHE A 62 8.78 5.18 5.47
CA PHE A 62 7.60 5.60 4.73
C PHE A 62 6.45 4.59 4.88
N ALA A 63 6.69 3.30 4.66
CA ALA A 63 5.65 2.28 4.80
C ALA A 63 5.06 2.26 6.22
N ARG A 64 5.88 2.55 7.22
CA ARG A 64 5.48 2.58 8.62
C ARG A 64 4.65 3.82 8.96
N ASP A 65 5.14 5.00 8.62
CA ASP A 65 4.61 6.28 9.11
C ASP A 65 3.54 6.89 8.20
N SER A 66 3.49 6.48 6.93
CA SER A 66 2.64 7.14 5.93
C SER A 66 1.15 6.77 6.03
N VAL A 67 0.84 5.69 6.74
CA VAL A 67 -0.51 5.13 6.84
C VAL A 67 -0.82 4.80 8.30
N ASP A 68 -2.00 5.20 8.78
CA ASP A 68 -2.49 4.81 10.10
C ASP A 68 -3.08 3.40 10.06
N TRP A 69 -2.20 2.40 10.07
CA TRP A 69 -2.55 0.99 9.92
C TRP A 69 -3.60 0.49 10.92
N PRO A 70 -3.55 0.83 12.22
CA PRO A 70 -4.57 0.42 13.19
C PRO A 70 -5.98 0.89 12.82
N SER A 71 -6.11 2.08 12.25
CA SER A 71 -7.40 2.61 11.81
C SER A 71 -7.92 1.90 10.57
N LEU A 72 -7.05 1.45 9.66
CA LEU A 72 -7.45 0.67 8.48
C LEU A 72 -7.90 -0.75 8.81
N LEU A 73 -7.30 -1.37 9.83
CA LEU A 73 -7.69 -2.70 10.30
C LEU A 73 -8.77 -2.68 11.38
N ALA A 74 -9.39 -1.52 11.62
CA ALA A 74 -10.53 -1.45 12.52
C ALA A 74 -11.69 -2.36 12.02
N PRO A 75 -12.58 -2.82 12.92
CA PRO A 75 -13.64 -3.75 12.56
C PRO A 75 -14.60 -3.26 11.48
N GLU A 76 -14.85 -1.95 11.45
CA GLU A 76 -15.77 -1.30 10.51
C GLU A 76 -15.24 -1.28 9.06
N PRO A 77 -13.97 -0.91 8.77
CA PRO A 77 -13.42 -0.97 7.42
C PRO A 77 -13.04 -2.38 6.94
N CYS A 78 -12.54 -3.26 7.81
CA CYS A 78 -11.97 -4.56 7.42
C CYS A 78 -12.93 -5.75 7.63
N GLY A 79 -14.01 -5.56 8.40
CA GLY A 79 -14.96 -6.63 8.75
C GLY A 79 -14.41 -7.64 9.77
N VAL A 80 -13.27 -7.35 10.40
CA VAL A 80 -12.56 -8.25 11.32
C VAL A 80 -12.88 -7.91 12.77
N ARG A 81 -13.01 -8.89 13.66
CA ARG A 81 -13.35 -8.65 15.07
C ARG A 81 -12.15 -8.28 15.93
N SER A 82 -10.96 -8.74 15.55
CA SER A 82 -9.70 -8.51 16.25
C SER A 82 -8.52 -8.44 15.28
N ILE A 83 -7.42 -7.79 15.68
CA ILE A 83 -6.20 -7.71 14.85
C ILE A 83 -5.61 -9.09 14.56
N GLU A 84 -5.77 -10.04 15.48
CA GLU A 84 -5.23 -11.41 15.35
C GLU A 84 -5.94 -12.22 14.26
N GLU A 85 -7.23 -11.97 14.04
CA GLU A 85 -8.00 -12.58 12.95
C GLU A 85 -7.68 -11.93 11.60
N CYS A 86 -7.06 -10.75 11.60
CA CYS A 86 -6.76 -10.04 10.37
C CYS A 86 -5.60 -10.68 9.63
N THR A 87 -5.77 -10.82 8.33
CA THR A 87 -4.75 -11.33 7.41
C THR A 87 -4.36 -10.26 6.40
N VAL A 88 -3.06 -10.09 6.20
CA VAL A 88 -2.52 -9.13 5.24
C VAL A 88 -1.73 -9.85 4.16
N ALA A 89 -1.76 -9.32 2.94
CA ALA A 89 -0.85 -9.71 1.86
C ALA A 89 -0.17 -8.46 1.31
N CYS A 90 1.15 -8.51 1.16
CA CYS A 90 1.93 -7.41 0.61
C CYS A 90 2.52 -7.85 -0.72
N GLU A 91 2.23 -7.09 -1.76
CA GLU A 91 2.81 -7.22 -3.10
C GLU A 91 3.51 -5.90 -3.45
N ALA A 92 4.64 -5.98 -4.15
CA ALA A 92 5.30 -4.80 -4.66
C ALA A 92 5.60 -4.95 -6.16
N THR A 93 5.41 -3.89 -6.91
CA THR A 93 5.87 -3.73 -8.29
C THR A 93 6.94 -2.68 -8.30
N VAL A 94 8.09 -3.01 -8.87
CA VAL A 94 9.25 -2.14 -8.92
C VAL A 94 9.49 -1.77 -10.38
N GLY A 95 9.52 -0.46 -10.65
CA GLY A 95 9.85 0.11 -11.95
C GLY A 95 11.36 0.29 -12.13
N ASP A 96 11.74 1.31 -12.88
CA ASP A 96 13.14 1.63 -13.17
C ASP A 96 13.73 2.46 -12.02
N VAL A 97 14.10 1.78 -10.94
CA VAL A 97 14.65 2.38 -9.72
C VAL A 97 16.05 1.85 -9.40
N ASP A 98 16.71 2.48 -8.43
CA ASP A 98 18.06 2.09 -8.00
C ASP A 98 18.14 0.59 -7.64
N ARG A 99 19.31 -0.02 -7.87
CA ARG A 99 19.57 -1.44 -7.64
C ARG A 99 19.30 -1.88 -6.20
N SER A 100 19.39 -0.98 -5.23
CA SER A 100 19.09 -1.26 -3.81
C SER A 100 17.65 -1.70 -3.55
N ILE A 101 16.69 -1.30 -4.41
CA ILE A 101 15.25 -1.61 -4.28
C ILE A 101 14.72 -2.37 -5.50
N SER A 102 15.60 -2.73 -6.43
CA SER A 102 15.29 -3.45 -7.67
C SER A 102 14.61 -4.83 -7.51
N ASN A 103 14.41 -5.32 -6.28
CA ASN A 103 13.77 -6.60 -6.01
C ASN A 103 12.38 -6.40 -5.39
N SER A 104 11.35 -6.67 -6.18
CA SER A 104 9.94 -6.62 -5.75
C SER A 104 9.62 -7.47 -4.52
N HIS A 105 10.18 -8.67 -4.41
CA HIS A 105 9.95 -9.53 -3.24
C HIS A 105 10.55 -8.93 -1.97
N PHE A 106 11.74 -8.33 -2.08
CA PHE A 106 12.37 -7.63 -0.96
C PHE A 106 11.56 -6.42 -0.51
N THR A 107 11.10 -5.58 -1.44
CA THR A 107 10.24 -4.42 -1.17
C THR A 107 8.94 -4.83 -0.48
N ALA A 108 8.30 -5.90 -0.95
CA ALA A 108 7.09 -6.45 -0.33
C ALA A 108 7.34 -6.95 1.10
N LEU A 109 8.50 -7.56 1.36
CA LEU A 109 8.89 -8.01 2.69
C LEU A 109 9.11 -6.85 3.66
N GLU A 110 9.76 -5.78 3.20
CA GLU A 110 9.99 -4.58 4.00
C GLU A 110 8.67 -3.85 4.31
N LEU A 111 7.76 -3.73 3.33
CA LEU A 111 6.41 -3.22 3.57
C LEU A 111 5.68 -4.02 4.65
N LYS A 112 5.72 -5.35 4.56
CA LYS A 112 5.12 -6.24 5.57
C LYS A 112 5.74 -6.03 6.95
N ASN A 113 7.06 -5.91 7.03
CA ASN A 113 7.76 -5.72 8.30
C ASN A 113 7.38 -4.37 8.94
N ALA A 114 7.41 -3.29 8.16
CA ALA A 114 7.01 -1.96 8.62
C ALA A 114 5.58 -1.93 9.16
N LEU A 115 4.65 -2.54 8.43
CA LEU A 115 3.26 -2.68 8.85
C LEU A 115 3.13 -3.48 10.16
N VAL A 116 3.77 -4.65 10.23
CA VAL A 116 3.69 -5.52 11.42
C VAL A 116 4.29 -4.84 12.65
N ASP A 117 5.40 -4.14 12.50
CA ASP A 117 6.03 -3.42 13.59
C ASP A 117 5.16 -2.25 14.07
N GLU A 118 4.50 -1.52 13.17
CA GLU A 118 3.57 -0.46 13.58
C GLU A 118 2.36 -1.01 14.33
N PHE A 119 1.80 -2.15 13.89
CA PHE A 119 0.76 -2.84 14.65
C PHE A 119 1.24 -3.23 16.03
N ARG A 120 2.38 -3.92 16.11
CA ARG A 120 2.92 -4.41 17.37
C ARG A 120 3.11 -3.28 18.35
N ASP A 121 3.67 -2.16 17.89
CA ASP A 121 4.04 -1.05 18.76
C ASP A 121 2.82 -0.23 19.20
N ARG A 122 1.79 -0.08 18.34
CA ARG A 122 0.56 0.66 18.69
C ARG A 122 -0.49 -0.15 19.45
N THR A 123 -0.51 -1.47 19.29
CA THR A 123 -1.58 -2.33 19.82
C THR A 123 -1.13 -3.18 21.01
N GLY A 124 0.08 -2.94 21.52
CA GLY A 124 0.61 -3.60 22.72
C GLY A 124 1.06 -5.04 22.48
N GLY A 125 1.51 -5.36 21.26
CA GLY A 125 2.10 -6.65 20.92
C GLY A 125 1.29 -7.52 19.96
N LEU A 126 0.09 -7.11 19.54
CA LEU A 126 -0.70 -7.87 18.58
C LEU A 126 -0.09 -7.76 17.17
N ARG A 127 -0.18 -8.86 16.41
CA ARG A 127 0.34 -8.96 15.05
C ARG A 127 -0.71 -9.58 14.14
N PRO A 128 -0.98 -8.97 12.96
CA PRO A 128 -1.81 -9.60 11.96
C PRO A 128 -1.11 -10.82 11.35
N SER A 129 -1.90 -11.83 11.00
CA SER A 129 -1.44 -13.01 10.27
C SER A 129 -1.24 -12.70 8.78
N VAL A 130 -0.64 -13.62 8.03
CA VAL A 130 -0.40 -13.47 6.59
C VAL A 130 -1.20 -14.55 5.85
N ASP A 131 -2.09 -14.13 4.96
CA ASP A 131 -2.79 -15.00 4.01
C ASP A 131 -2.67 -14.40 2.62
N VAL A 132 -2.00 -15.11 1.71
CA VAL A 132 -1.76 -14.65 0.34
C VAL A 132 -2.92 -15.03 -0.59
N ALA A 133 -3.75 -16.00 -0.21
CA ALA A 133 -4.85 -16.49 -1.03
C ALA A 133 -6.13 -15.67 -0.82
N ASN A 134 -6.46 -15.33 0.42
CA ASN A 134 -7.64 -14.53 0.74
C ASN A 134 -7.34 -13.52 1.87
N PRO A 135 -6.47 -12.52 1.61
CA PRO A 135 -6.17 -11.47 2.59
C PRO A 135 -7.40 -10.60 2.85
N HIS A 136 -7.59 -10.21 4.11
CA HIS A 136 -8.54 -9.16 4.45
C HIS A 136 -8.06 -7.80 3.90
N LEU A 137 -6.74 -7.55 3.97
CA LEU A 137 -6.12 -6.34 3.44
C LEU A 137 -5.04 -6.68 2.41
N PRO A 138 -5.37 -6.71 1.10
CA PRO A 138 -4.39 -6.80 0.03
C PRO A 138 -3.72 -5.44 -0.18
N LEU A 139 -2.41 -5.37 0.04
CA LEU A 139 -1.60 -4.18 -0.15
C LEU A 139 -0.72 -4.32 -1.37
N GLN A 140 -0.77 -3.31 -2.23
CA GLN A 140 0.12 -3.21 -3.38
C GLN A 140 0.92 -1.92 -3.31
N MET A 141 2.24 -2.05 -3.35
CA MET A 141 3.17 -0.93 -3.44
C MET A 141 3.75 -0.84 -4.84
N HIS A 142 3.74 0.37 -5.40
CA HIS A 142 4.40 0.68 -6.66
C HIS A 142 5.56 1.62 -6.36
N VAL A 143 6.77 1.21 -6.76
CA VAL A 143 8.02 1.96 -6.56
C VAL A 143 8.65 2.28 -7.90
#